data_AF-A0A971WHD0-F1
#
_entry.id   AF-A0A971WHD0-F1
#
_cell.length_a   1.000
_cell.length_b   1.000
_cell.length_c   1.000
_cell.angle_alpha   90.00
_cell.angle_beta   90.00
_cell.angle_gamma   90.00
#
_symmetry.space_group_name_H-M   'P 1'
#
loop_
_entity.id
_entity.type
_entity.pdbx_description
1 polymer ?
#
loop_
_entity_poly.entity_id
_entity_poly.type
_entity_poly.pdbx_seq_one_letter_code
_entity_poly.pdbx_strand_id
1 'polypeptide(L)'
;MKVFKNIFSIMLLLLLLLLLFMSFAITAFGQELEIIPIGEKFYFKNTHSHNDYYRARPLLDAIDNGMGSIEADVYYIELSITDDVENSRVMKELYVAHDWDEITGDSDYKTKGTLQNLYLDPLYEIYLSNGGKIYNTPEETLLLHVDFKTDTDKTWNLLQSILKNYPGLFTTYERDTKKVTQGPVTVFTNAEPENIPDEWSTFYSTADGRFGNIYDPEVWKSDAYLNFKHRMPIISSNLIAYNDITQFFDFLVPKEDIIEEYVSDYPELSMDTLYEVLRDNEWVLANRLIEDGKIKVSDYLISQMKKADNLGKEYGHLMRFWASPDYQWFWDIQSPLTNVMINTNRPETLRKYLMHKAYIAQHTP
;
A
#
# COMPACT_ATOMS: atom_id res chain seq x y z
N MET A 1 -13.46 -71.18 29.75
CA MET A 1 -14.46 -70.08 29.72
C MET A 1 -14.08 -68.82 30.51
N LYS A 2 -13.54 -68.91 31.75
CA LYS A 2 -13.11 -67.72 32.51
C LYS A 2 -11.92 -66.95 31.91
N VAL A 3 -10.93 -67.66 31.34
CA VAL A 3 -9.73 -67.04 30.74
C VAL A 3 -10.06 -66.18 29.51
N PHE A 4 -10.99 -66.64 28.66
CA PHE A 4 -11.44 -65.88 27.48
C PHE A 4 -12.22 -64.60 27.83
N LYS A 5 -13.00 -64.60 28.92
CA LYS A 5 -13.67 -63.38 29.41
C LYS A 5 -12.66 -62.33 29.90
N ASN A 6 -11.59 -62.75 30.58
CA ASN A 6 -10.54 -61.82 31.02
C ASN A 6 -9.78 -61.20 29.86
N ILE A 7 -9.44 -61.99 28.83
CA ILE A 7 -8.75 -61.47 27.64
C ILE A 7 -9.63 -60.45 26.91
N PHE A 8 -10.93 -60.74 26.75
CA PHE A 8 -11.87 -59.83 26.10
C PHE A 8 -12.04 -58.52 26.88
N SER A 9 -12.13 -58.58 28.22
CA SER A 9 -12.20 -57.37 29.06
C SER A 9 -10.92 -56.54 29.03
N ILE A 10 -9.74 -57.17 28.96
CA ILE A 10 -8.45 -56.46 28.85
C ILE A 10 -8.32 -55.79 27.48
N MET A 11 -8.72 -56.47 26.40
CA MET A 11 -8.73 -55.88 25.06
C MET A 11 -9.70 -54.71 24.94
N LEU A 12 -10.89 -54.81 25.57
CA LEU A 12 -11.86 -53.72 25.58
C LEU A 12 -11.35 -52.50 26.36
N LEU A 13 -10.65 -52.72 27.49
CA LEU A 13 -10.05 -51.66 28.29
C LEU A 13 -8.89 -50.97 27.55
N LEU A 14 -8.05 -51.73 26.85
CA LEU A 14 -6.96 -51.19 26.02
C LEU A 14 -7.51 -50.40 24.82
N LEU A 15 -8.60 -50.85 24.20
CA LEU A 15 -9.27 -50.12 23.12
C LEU A 15 -9.87 -48.80 23.63
N LEU A 16 -10.51 -48.81 24.80
CA LEU A 16 -11.04 -47.59 25.45
C LEU A 16 -9.92 -46.61 25.82
N LEU A 17 -8.79 -47.10 26.35
CA LEU A 17 -7.62 -46.26 26.64
C LEU A 17 -6.99 -45.69 25.37
N LEU A 18 -6.92 -46.45 24.27
CA LEU A 18 -6.43 -45.98 22.98
C LEU A 18 -7.34 -44.90 22.39
N LEU A 19 -8.66 -45.07 22.49
CA LEU A 19 -9.66 -44.08 22.06
C LEU A 19 -9.59 -42.80 22.91
N LEU A 20 -9.39 -42.92 24.23
CA LEU A 20 -9.18 -41.77 25.12
C LEU A 20 -7.85 -41.04 24.83
N PHE A 21 -6.79 -41.77 24.48
CA PHE A 21 -5.52 -41.17 24.09
C PHE A 21 -5.61 -40.48 22.72
N MET A 22 -6.33 -41.07 21.75
CA MET A 22 -6.63 -40.38 20.48
C MET A 22 -7.49 -39.13 20.69
N SER A 23 -8.48 -39.16 21.59
CA SER A 23 -9.28 -37.96 21.87
C SER A 23 -8.45 -36.86 22.55
N PHE A 24 -7.50 -37.22 23.42
CA PHE A 24 -6.60 -36.25 24.05
C PHE A 24 -5.55 -35.69 23.07
N ALA A 25 -5.04 -36.53 22.16
CA ALA A 25 -4.12 -36.10 21.11
C ALA A 25 -4.80 -35.17 20.09
N ILE A 26 -6.09 -35.38 19.78
CA ILE A 26 -6.88 -34.49 18.93
C ILE A 26 -7.14 -33.14 19.63
N THR A 27 -7.34 -33.10 20.95
CA THR A 27 -7.50 -31.84 21.70
C THR A 27 -6.18 -31.12 21.98
N ALA A 28 -5.03 -31.80 21.97
CA ALA A 28 -3.72 -31.20 22.24
C ALA A 28 -2.99 -30.73 20.97
N PHE A 29 -3.36 -31.24 19.78
CA PHE A 29 -2.88 -30.76 18.48
C PHE A 29 -3.92 -29.94 17.70
N GLY A 30 -5.15 -29.86 18.21
CA GLY A 30 -6.18 -28.94 17.76
C GLY A 30 -6.12 -27.64 18.54
N GLN A 31 -4.98 -26.94 18.53
CA GLN A 31 -5.05 -25.49 18.58
C GLN A 31 -5.62 -25.11 17.21
N GLU A 32 -6.95 -25.17 17.09
CA GLU A 32 -7.64 -24.51 16.00
C GLU A 32 -7.04 -23.11 15.96
N LEU A 33 -6.29 -22.82 14.88
CA LEU A 33 -6.11 -21.46 14.43
C LEU A 33 -7.48 -20.81 14.64
N GLU A 34 -7.58 -19.76 15.44
CA GLU A 34 -8.68 -18.83 15.23
C GLU A 34 -8.53 -18.40 13.77
N ILE A 35 -9.22 -19.11 12.89
CA ILE A 35 -9.46 -18.70 11.53
C ILE A 35 -10.29 -17.45 11.75
N ILE A 36 -9.58 -16.33 11.77
CA ILE A 36 -10.14 -15.01 11.74
C ILE A 36 -11.30 -15.08 10.74
N PRO A 37 -12.55 -14.83 11.16
CA PRO A 37 -13.72 -15.13 10.35
C PRO A 37 -13.60 -14.50 8.97
N ILE A 38 -13.80 -15.32 7.94
CA ILE A 38 -14.00 -14.84 6.56
C ILE A 38 -15.24 -13.95 6.59
N GLY A 39 -15.03 -12.63 6.69
CA GLY A 39 -16.09 -11.64 6.84
C GLY A 39 -15.67 -10.34 7.54
N GLU A 40 -14.60 -10.35 8.35
CA GLU A 40 -14.00 -9.11 8.83
C GLU A 40 -13.05 -8.56 7.76
N LYS A 41 -13.44 -7.44 7.13
CA LYS A 41 -12.49 -6.66 6.32
C LYS A 41 -11.51 -5.98 7.26
N PHE A 42 -10.36 -6.63 7.48
CA PHE A 42 -9.24 -6.07 8.24
C PHE A 42 -8.77 -4.78 7.59
N TYR A 43 -8.27 -3.86 8.42
CA TYR A 43 -7.73 -2.60 7.96
C TYR A 43 -6.32 -2.42 8.52
N PHE A 44 -5.34 -2.37 7.61
CA PHE A 44 -3.94 -2.10 7.93
C PHE A 44 -3.63 -0.65 7.57
N LYS A 45 -3.88 0.26 8.51
CA LYS A 45 -3.75 1.72 8.35
C LYS A 45 -2.50 2.17 7.59
N ASN A 46 -1.35 1.60 7.95
CA ASN A 46 -0.05 2.04 7.45
C ASN A 46 0.43 1.19 6.26
N THR A 47 -0.46 0.89 5.33
CA THR A 47 -0.14 0.13 4.12
C THR A 47 -0.62 0.87 2.88
N HIS A 48 0.15 0.75 1.81
CA HIS A 48 -0.14 1.34 0.52
C HIS A 48 -0.01 0.25 -0.54
N SER A 49 -1.15 -0.14 -1.11
CA SER A 49 -1.21 -0.96 -2.31
C SER A 49 -0.76 -0.11 -3.48
N HIS A 50 0.34 -0.50 -4.09
CA HIS A 50 0.95 0.18 -5.23
C HIS A 50 0.61 -0.59 -6.51
N ASN A 51 0.49 0.13 -7.63
CA ASN A 51 0.20 -0.41 -8.96
C ASN A 51 -1.00 -1.39 -9.03
N ASP A 52 -2.11 -1.06 -8.36
CA ASP A 52 -3.32 -1.90 -8.31
C ASP A 52 -3.90 -2.26 -9.66
N TYR A 53 -3.76 -1.37 -10.63
CA TYR A 53 -4.32 -1.52 -11.97
C TYR A 53 -3.72 -2.69 -12.77
N TYR A 54 -2.55 -3.22 -12.39
CA TYR A 54 -2.03 -4.46 -12.98
C TYR A 54 -2.77 -5.72 -12.50
N ARG A 55 -3.44 -5.68 -11.33
CA ARG A 55 -4.12 -6.83 -10.72
C ARG A 55 -5.43 -7.19 -11.42
N ALA A 56 -5.88 -8.42 -11.27
CA ALA A 56 -7.12 -8.89 -11.90
C ALA A 56 -8.35 -8.11 -11.43
N ARG A 57 -8.41 -7.74 -10.15
CA ARG A 57 -9.46 -6.89 -9.58
C ARG A 57 -8.81 -5.69 -8.88
N PRO A 58 -8.52 -4.56 -9.58
CA PRO A 58 -7.65 -3.49 -9.08
C PRO A 58 -7.98 -3.03 -7.65
N LEU A 59 -9.14 -2.40 -7.43
CA LEU A 59 -9.56 -1.98 -6.10
C LEU A 59 -9.81 -3.18 -5.17
N LEU A 60 -10.56 -4.18 -5.64
CA LEU A 60 -11.11 -5.21 -4.76
C LEU A 60 -10.03 -6.10 -4.15
N ASP A 61 -8.95 -6.40 -4.89
CA ASP A 61 -7.84 -7.19 -4.35
C ASP A 61 -7.14 -6.44 -3.21
N ALA A 62 -7.03 -5.12 -3.27
CA ALA A 62 -6.46 -4.33 -2.18
C ALA A 62 -7.39 -4.23 -0.96
N ILE A 63 -8.69 -4.02 -1.19
CA ILE A 63 -9.70 -4.01 -0.12
C ILE A 63 -9.80 -5.37 0.57
N ASP A 64 -9.82 -6.47 -0.18
CA ASP A 64 -9.89 -7.85 0.35
C ASP A 64 -8.64 -8.18 1.18
N ASN A 65 -7.52 -7.51 0.91
CA ASN A 65 -6.28 -7.63 1.68
C ASN A 65 -6.11 -6.57 2.78
N GLY A 66 -7.08 -5.67 2.94
CA GLY A 66 -7.13 -4.71 4.05
C GLY A 66 -6.22 -3.50 3.91
N MET A 67 -5.86 -3.12 2.68
CA MET A 67 -4.91 -2.03 2.44
C MET A 67 -5.47 -0.67 2.89
N GLY A 68 -4.68 0.08 3.66
CA GLY A 68 -5.08 1.39 4.17
C GLY A 68 -5.08 2.50 3.11
N SER A 69 -4.25 2.32 2.09
CA SER A 69 -4.17 3.18 0.93
C SER A 69 -4.01 2.36 -0.35
N ILE A 70 -4.53 2.90 -1.45
CA ILE A 70 -4.61 2.25 -2.77
C ILE A 70 -4.24 3.29 -3.82
N GLU A 71 -3.59 2.87 -4.91
CA GLU A 71 -3.18 3.75 -6.00
C GLU A 71 -3.90 3.47 -7.32
N ALA A 72 -4.21 4.55 -8.03
CA ALA A 72 -4.71 4.54 -9.40
C ALA A 72 -3.98 5.61 -10.22
N ASP A 73 -3.20 5.15 -11.19
CA ASP A 73 -2.52 6.01 -12.16
C ASP A 73 -3.51 6.38 -13.25
N VAL A 74 -3.69 7.67 -13.51
CA VAL A 74 -4.74 8.14 -14.43
C VAL A 74 -4.23 9.04 -15.54
N TYR A 75 -4.76 8.78 -16.74
CA TYR A 75 -4.63 9.61 -17.92
C TYR A 75 -5.95 10.31 -18.22
N TYR A 76 -5.92 11.63 -18.38
CA TYR A 76 -7.02 12.39 -18.95
C TYR A 76 -7.08 12.16 -20.46
N ILE A 77 -8.22 11.64 -20.94
CA ILE A 77 -8.44 11.31 -22.35
C ILE A 77 -9.65 12.08 -22.88
N GLU A 78 -9.50 12.63 -24.09
CA GLU A 78 -10.59 13.22 -24.87
C GLU A 78 -10.94 12.33 -26.06
N LEU A 79 -12.13 11.74 -26.02
CA LEU A 79 -12.65 10.89 -27.10
C LEU A 79 -13.60 11.71 -27.97
N SER A 80 -13.21 11.95 -29.22
CA SER A 80 -14.10 12.55 -30.21
C SER A 80 -15.14 11.54 -30.66
N ILE A 81 -16.42 11.90 -30.51
CA ILE A 81 -17.57 11.09 -30.93
C ILE A 81 -18.43 11.91 -31.88
N THR A 82 -19.06 11.23 -32.83
CA THR A 82 -20.08 11.83 -33.70
C THR A 82 -21.44 11.30 -33.25
N ASP A 83 -22.38 12.21 -32.97
CA ASP A 83 -23.74 11.81 -32.59
C ASP A 83 -24.60 11.39 -33.80
N ASP A 84 -25.84 10.95 -33.53
CA ASP A 84 -26.79 10.46 -34.53
C ASP A 84 -27.27 11.54 -35.53
N VAL A 85 -26.94 12.80 -35.27
CA VAL A 85 -27.25 13.96 -36.11
C VAL A 85 -25.98 14.64 -36.64
N GLU A 86 -24.87 13.90 -36.70
CA GLU A 86 -23.57 14.29 -37.29
C GLU A 86 -22.84 15.46 -36.58
N ASN A 87 -23.17 15.78 -35.33
CA ASN A 87 -22.38 16.73 -34.55
C ASN A 87 -21.15 16.06 -33.96
N SER A 88 -20.00 16.73 -34.06
CA SER A 88 -18.79 16.36 -33.33
C SER A 88 -18.93 16.76 -31.85
N ARG A 89 -18.68 15.82 -30.96
CA ARG A 89 -18.66 16.01 -29.50
C ARG A 89 -17.38 15.41 -28.93
N VAL A 90 -17.06 15.80 -27.71
CA VAL A 90 -15.91 15.26 -26.97
C VAL A 90 -16.40 14.69 -25.65
N MET A 91 -16.11 13.41 -25.42
CA MET A 91 -16.20 12.78 -24.10
C MET A 91 -14.86 12.89 -23.40
N LYS A 92 -14.90 13.13 -22.10
CA LYS A 92 -13.71 13.29 -21.26
C LYS A 92 -13.74 12.21 -20.21
N GLU A 93 -12.68 11.42 -20.13
CA GLU A 93 -12.60 10.29 -19.21
C GLU A 93 -11.22 10.25 -18.53
N LEU A 94 -11.17 9.61 -17.37
CA LEU A 94 -9.93 9.29 -16.67
C LEU A 94 -9.66 7.79 -16.81
N TYR A 95 -8.80 7.41 -17.76
CA TYR A 95 -8.40 6.01 -17.93
C TYR A 95 -7.30 5.63 -16.97
N VAL A 96 -7.33 4.40 -16.48
CA VAL A 96 -6.32 3.90 -15.56
C VAL A 96 -5.22 3.16 -16.33
N ALA A 97 -3.99 3.64 -16.22
CA ALA A 97 -2.80 3.07 -16.84
C ALA A 97 -1.53 3.70 -16.23
N HIS A 98 -0.42 2.97 -16.24
CA HIS A 98 0.88 3.53 -15.83
C HIS A 98 1.56 4.25 -16.99
N ASP A 99 1.53 3.65 -18.19
CA ASP A 99 2.15 4.15 -19.41
C ASP A 99 1.13 4.41 -20.51
N TRP A 100 1.46 5.32 -21.43
CA TRP A 100 0.55 5.73 -22.52
C TRP A 100 0.27 4.60 -23.52
N ASP A 101 1.21 3.68 -23.73
CA ASP A 101 1.05 2.55 -24.65
C ASP A 101 0.03 1.52 -24.15
N GLU A 102 -0.25 1.46 -22.85
CA GLU A 102 -1.34 0.67 -22.27
C GLU A 102 -2.72 1.24 -22.64
N ILE A 103 -2.80 2.56 -22.88
CA ILE A 103 -4.00 3.24 -23.37
C ILE A 103 -4.20 2.98 -24.85
N THR A 104 -3.14 3.07 -25.66
CA THR A 104 -3.23 2.80 -27.11
C THR A 104 -3.36 1.31 -27.43
N GLY A 105 -2.98 0.45 -26.47
CA GLY A 105 -3.03 -1.00 -26.59
C GLY A 105 -1.82 -1.60 -27.30
N ASP A 106 -0.72 -0.85 -27.37
CA ASP A 106 0.55 -1.22 -28.02
C ASP A 106 1.51 -1.96 -27.09
N SER A 107 1.24 -1.99 -25.77
CA SER A 107 2.00 -2.78 -24.80
C SER A 107 1.33 -4.11 -24.43
N ASP A 108 2.08 -4.96 -23.73
CA ASP A 108 1.59 -6.25 -23.22
C ASP A 108 0.50 -6.08 -22.16
N TYR A 109 0.49 -4.94 -21.47
CA TYR A 109 -0.54 -4.54 -20.52
C TYR A 109 -1.51 -3.57 -21.19
N LYS A 110 -2.80 -3.72 -20.92
CA LYS A 110 -3.83 -2.83 -21.48
C LYS A 110 -4.66 -2.25 -20.37
N THR A 111 -5.04 -1.00 -20.52
CA THR A 111 -6.00 -0.38 -19.61
C THR A 111 -7.26 -1.24 -19.50
N LYS A 112 -7.73 -1.42 -18.27
CA LYS A 112 -8.95 -2.18 -17.96
C LYS A 112 -10.20 -1.32 -17.94
N GLY A 113 -10.05 -0.01 -18.14
CA GLY A 113 -11.14 0.96 -18.12
C GLY A 113 -10.79 2.23 -17.34
N THR A 114 -11.84 2.89 -16.86
CA THR A 114 -11.74 4.20 -16.23
C THR A 114 -11.61 4.11 -14.71
N LEU A 115 -11.18 5.22 -14.10
CA LEU A 115 -11.14 5.37 -12.65
C LEU A 115 -12.52 5.09 -12.01
N GLN A 116 -13.60 5.52 -12.67
CA GLN A 116 -14.98 5.31 -12.21
C GLN A 116 -15.29 3.82 -12.11
N ASN A 117 -15.16 3.09 -13.22
CA ASN A 117 -15.52 1.68 -13.30
C ASN A 117 -14.63 0.78 -12.43
N LEU A 118 -13.34 1.09 -12.32
CA LEU A 118 -12.36 0.23 -11.64
C LEU A 118 -12.25 0.51 -10.13
N TYR A 119 -12.53 1.75 -9.69
CA TYR A 119 -12.31 2.17 -8.30
C TYR A 119 -13.54 2.84 -7.68
N LEU A 120 -14.15 3.84 -8.31
CA LEU A 120 -15.15 4.67 -7.63
C LEU A 120 -16.52 3.98 -7.52
N ASP A 121 -17.00 3.35 -8.59
CA ASP A 121 -18.27 2.62 -8.59
C ASP A 121 -18.23 1.46 -7.58
N PRO A 122 -17.20 0.58 -7.58
CA PRO A 122 -17.12 -0.49 -6.59
C PRO A 122 -16.94 0.03 -5.15
N LEU A 123 -16.21 1.14 -4.93
CA LEU A 123 -16.12 1.78 -3.61
C LEU A 123 -17.49 2.27 -3.12
N TYR A 124 -18.27 2.87 -4.00
CA TYR A 124 -19.58 3.38 -3.65
C TYR A 124 -20.58 2.24 -3.36
N GLU A 125 -20.53 1.16 -4.12
CA GLU A 125 -21.30 -0.06 -3.82
C GLU A 125 -20.94 -0.64 -2.45
N ILE A 126 -19.65 -0.71 -2.11
CA ILE A 126 -19.18 -1.13 -0.78
C ILE A 126 -19.73 -0.19 0.30
N TYR A 127 -19.60 1.12 0.09
CA TYR A 127 -20.09 2.14 1.02
C TYR A 127 -21.60 2.02 1.29
N LEU A 128 -22.41 1.90 0.24
CA LEU A 128 -23.86 1.78 0.35
C LEU A 128 -24.28 0.47 1.02
N SER A 129 -23.63 -0.64 0.66
CA SER A 129 -23.95 -1.97 1.21
C SER A 129 -23.47 -2.16 2.64
N ASN A 130 -22.43 -1.43 3.08
CA ASN A 130 -21.81 -1.57 4.38
C ASN A 130 -22.14 -0.41 5.34
N GLY A 131 -23.34 0.18 5.20
CA GLY A 131 -23.86 1.17 6.16
C GLY A 131 -23.02 2.44 6.26
N GLY A 132 -22.38 2.85 5.15
CA GLY A 132 -21.59 4.07 5.06
C GLY A 132 -20.09 3.89 5.34
N LYS A 133 -19.58 2.65 5.36
CA LYS A 133 -18.18 2.34 5.68
C LYS A 133 -17.51 1.54 4.58
N ILE A 134 -16.20 1.70 4.42
CA ILE A 134 -15.41 0.82 3.53
C ILE A 134 -15.01 -0.46 4.24
N TYR A 135 -14.43 -0.30 5.43
CA TYR A 135 -14.00 -1.37 6.32
C TYR A 135 -14.94 -1.50 7.53
N ASN A 136 -14.86 -2.63 8.24
CA ASN A 136 -15.72 -2.86 9.42
C ASN A 136 -15.28 -2.05 10.65
N THR A 137 -14.21 -1.27 10.54
CA THR A 137 -13.65 -0.41 11.58
C THR A 137 -14.25 1.01 11.50
N PRO A 138 -14.91 1.52 12.55
CA PRO A 138 -15.73 2.72 12.48
C PRO A 138 -14.97 4.06 12.35
N GLU A 139 -13.66 4.10 12.60
CA GLU A 139 -12.90 5.36 12.71
C GLU A 139 -11.90 5.60 11.56
N GLU A 140 -11.77 4.68 10.62
CA GLU A 140 -10.68 4.71 9.65
C GLU A 140 -11.16 5.04 8.23
N THR A 141 -10.40 5.92 7.56
CA THR A 141 -10.64 6.33 6.17
C THR A 141 -9.71 5.57 5.23
N LEU A 142 -10.22 5.12 4.09
CA LEU A 142 -9.39 4.62 3.01
C LEU A 142 -8.72 5.81 2.29
N LEU A 143 -7.42 5.73 2.03
CA LEU A 143 -6.72 6.73 1.21
C LEU A 143 -6.61 6.27 -0.25
N LEU A 144 -7.28 6.95 -1.17
CA LEU A 144 -7.15 6.69 -2.61
C LEU A 144 -6.17 7.69 -3.23
N HIS A 145 -4.99 7.21 -3.64
CA HIS A 145 -4.03 7.98 -4.41
C HIS A 145 -4.43 7.98 -5.88
N VAL A 146 -4.74 9.14 -6.44
CA VAL A 146 -4.97 9.32 -7.87
C VAL A 146 -3.75 10.02 -8.46
N ASP A 147 -2.82 9.26 -9.03
CA ASP A 147 -1.57 9.77 -9.60
C ASP A 147 -1.82 10.25 -11.03
N PHE A 148 -1.68 11.56 -11.26
CA PHE A 148 -1.87 12.15 -12.58
C PHE A 148 -0.68 11.89 -13.48
N LYS A 149 -0.92 11.32 -14.65
CA LYS A 149 0.07 11.12 -15.73
C LYS A 149 -0.02 12.17 -16.84
N THR A 150 -1.04 13.02 -16.79
CA THR A 150 -1.31 14.10 -17.75
C THR A 150 -1.42 15.45 -17.05
N ASP A 151 -1.70 16.50 -17.82
CA ASP A 151 -1.90 17.88 -17.35
C ASP A 151 -2.76 17.96 -16.07
N THR A 152 -2.19 18.56 -15.02
CA THR A 152 -2.81 18.59 -13.68
C THR A 152 -4.14 19.32 -13.67
N ASP A 153 -4.24 20.50 -14.30
CA ASP A 153 -5.47 21.30 -14.24
C ASP A 153 -6.64 20.61 -14.93
N LYS A 154 -6.43 20.04 -16.12
CA LYS A 154 -7.48 19.29 -16.84
C LYS A 154 -7.89 18.04 -16.07
N THR A 155 -6.91 17.28 -15.60
CA THR A 155 -7.12 16.00 -14.91
C THR A 155 -7.87 16.23 -13.59
N TRP A 156 -7.42 17.20 -12.79
CA TRP A 156 -8.03 17.55 -11.52
C TRP A 156 -9.46 18.08 -11.68
N ASN A 157 -9.71 18.99 -12.64
CA ASN A 157 -11.07 19.49 -12.87
C ASN A 157 -12.05 18.37 -13.26
N LEU A 158 -11.61 17.42 -14.10
CA LEU A 158 -12.44 16.27 -14.41
C LEU A 158 -12.64 15.37 -13.18
N LEU A 159 -11.57 15.08 -12.42
CA LEU A 159 -11.64 14.29 -11.19
C LEU A 159 -12.68 14.85 -10.21
N GLN A 160 -12.63 16.15 -9.92
CA GLN A 160 -13.57 16.78 -8.99
C GLN A 160 -15.02 16.68 -9.44
N SER A 161 -15.25 16.83 -10.75
CA SER A 161 -16.58 16.69 -11.35
C SER A 161 -17.11 15.26 -11.24
N ILE A 162 -16.22 14.26 -11.37
CA ILE A 162 -16.54 12.84 -11.18
C ILE A 162 -16.85 12.55 -9.71
N LEU A 163 -15.95 12.93 -8.79
CA LEU A 163 -16.05 12.61 -7.35
C LEU A 163 -17.34 13.18 -6.73
N LYS A 164 -17.78 14.36 -7.18
CA LYS A 164 -19.04 14.99 -6.73
C LYS A 164 -20.27 14.08 -6.91
N ASN A 165 -20.24 13.14 -7.84
CA ASN A 165 -21.37 12.25 -8.13
C ASN A 165 -21.53 11.08 -7.12
N TYR A 166 -20.65 10.97 -6.13
CA TYR A 166 -20.70 9.92 -5.09
C TYR A 166 -20.96 10.54 -3.70
N PRO A 167 -22.20 11.01 -3.43
CA PRO A 167 -22.50 11.77 -2.21
C PRO A 167 -22.26 10.94 -0.94
N GLY A 168 -21.54 11.53 0.01
CA GLY A 168 -21.23 10.93 1.32
C GLY A 168 -19.97 10.05 1.35
N LEU A 169 -19.37 9.75 0.19
CA LEU A 169 -18.21 8.86 0.10
C LEU A 169 -16.88 9.56 0.42
N PHE A 170 -16.68 10.78 -0.06
CA PHE A 170 -15.37 11.43 -0.02
C PHE A 170 -15.23 12.46 1.10
N THR A 171 -14.02 12.57 1.65
CA THR A 171 -13.58 13.72 2.43
C THR A 171 -13.68 14.98 1.58
N THR A 172 -14.26 16.04 2.15
CA THR A 172 -14.44 17.32 1.46
C THR A 172 -13.69 18.45 2.14
N TYR A 173 -13.20 19.38 1.33
CA TYR A 173 -12.41 20.52 1.77
C TYR A 173 -13.10 21.82 1.34
N GLU A 174 -13.45 22.66 2.30
CA GLU A 174 -14.05 23.98 2.03
C GLU A 174 -12.94 25.03 1.81
N ARG A 175 -12.93 25.67 0.64
CA ARG A 175 -11.89 26.61 0.20
C ARG A 175 -11.69 27.77 1.19
N ASP A 176 -12.78 28.44 1.56
CA ASP A 176 -12.71 29.71 2.30
C ASP A 176 -12.55 29.51 3.81
N THR A 177 -13.22 28.52 4.37
CA THR A 177 -13.20 28.24 5.82
C THR A 177 -12.04 27.34 6.22
N LYS A 178 -11.36 26.71 5.25
CA LYS A 178 -10.36 25.64 5.45
C LYS A 178 -10.90 24.44 6.24
N LYS A 179 -12.22 24.29 6.31
CA LYS A 179 -12.84 23.20 7.03
C LYS A 179 -12.69 21.91 6.24
N VAL A 180 -12.25 20.86 6.94
CA VAL A 180 -12.19 19.49 6.41
C VAL A 180 -13.35 18.72 7.02
N THR A 181 -14.19 18.13 6.17
CA THR A 181 -15.24 17.18 6.61
C THR A 181 -14.81 15.79 6.19
N GLN A 182 -14.43 14.98 7.17
CA GLN A 182 -13.92 13.62 6.94
C GLN A 182 -15.01 12.72 6.32
N GLY A 183 -14.65 12.05 5.22
CA GLY A 183 -15.43 10.99 4.62
C GLY A 183 -14.77 9.61 4.84
N PRO A 184 -15.46 8.52 4.48
CA PRO A 184 -14.91 7.16 4.55
C PRO A 184 -13.80 6.89 3.52
N VAL A 185 -13.67 7.73 2.49
CA VAL A 185 -12.55 7.72 1.54
C VAL A 185 -11.96 9.13 1.44
N THR A 186 -10.64 9.25 1.61
CA THR A 186 -9.92 10.49 1.30
C THR A 186 -9.16 10.31 -0.01
N VAL A 187 -9.49 11.13 -1.01
CA VAL A 187 -8.76 11.15 -2.29
C VAL A 187 -7.61 12.13 -2.20
N PHE A 188 -6.41 11.69 -2.55
CA PHE A 188 -5.25 12.57 -2.65
C PHE A 188 -4.53 12.37 -3.99
N THR A 189 -3.93 13.43 -4.52
CA THR A 189 -3.29 13.47 -5.84
C THR A 189 -1.80 13.76 -5.72
N ASN A 190 -1.04 13.47 -6.76
CA ASN A 190 0.40 13.74 -6.80
C ASN A 190 0.76 15.22 -7.06
N ALA A 191 -0.23 16.04 -7.45
CA ALA A 191 -0.07 17.46 -7.75
C ALA A 191 -1.34 18.26 -7.41
N GLU A 192 -1.16 19.57 -7.18
CA GLU A 192 -2.23 20.56 -7.01
C GLU A 192 -2.48 21.30 -8.33
N PRO A 193 -3.74 21.62 -8.67
CA PRO A 193 -4.04 22.48 -9.80
C PRO A 193 -3.51 23.91 -9.55
N GLU A 194 -3.05 24.57 -10.60
CA GLU A 194 -2.74 25.99 -10.57
C GLU A 194 -4.01 26.83 -10.79
N ASN A 195 -4.93 26.32 -11.62
CA ASN A 195 -6.13 27.05 -12.04
C ASN A 195 -7.41 26.39 -11.50
N ILE A 196 -7.87 26.88 -10.34
CA ILE A 196 -9.13 26.44 -9.72
C ILE A 196 -10.27 27.40 -10.13
N PRO A 197 -11.40 26.89 -10.68
CA PRO A 197 -12.57 27.72 -10.99
C PRO A 197 -13.10 28.49 -9.77
N ASP A 198 -13.43 29.76 -9.94
CA ASP A 198 -13.88 30.64 -8.84
C ASP A 198 -15.19 30.19 -8.21
N GLU A 199 -16.06 29.56 -9.00
CA GLU A 199 -17.33 28.99 -8.56
C GLU A 199 -17.19 27.76 -7.66
N TRP A 200 -16.00 27.16 -7.55
CA TRP A 200 -15.77 25.97 -6.73
C TRP A 200 -15.33 26.35 -5.33
N SER A 201 -16.24 26.14 -4.36
CA SER A 201 -16.00 26.39 -2.94
C SER A 201 -15.75 25.12 -2.12
N THR A 202 -16.06 23.95 -2.69
CA THR A 202 -15.86 22.64 -2.05
C THR A 202 -15.10 21.71 -2.98
N PHE A 203 -14.05 21.08 -2.46
CA PHE A 203 -13.20 20.13 -3.17
C PHE A 203 -13.39 18.72 -2.60
N TYR A 204 -13.24 17.70 -3.44
CA TYR A 204 -13.41 16.27 -3.08
C TYR A 204 -12.09 15.49 -3.05
N SER A 205 -10.98 16.16 -3.36
CA SER A 205 -9.62 15.66 -3.25
C SER A 205 -8.70 16.73 -2.66
N THR A 206 -7.52 16.28 -2.26
CA THR A 206 -6.37 17.08 -1.83
C THR A 206 -5.11 16.57 -2.51
N ALA A 207 -3.92 17.06 -2.17
CA ALA A 207 -2.65 16.50 -2.67
C ALA A 207 -1.80 15.84 -1.59
N ASP A 208 -0.89 15.01 -2.07
CA ASP A 208 0.28 14.48 -1.39
C ASP A 208 1.26 15.61 -1.02
N GLY A 209 1.70 15.62 0.23
CA GLY A 209 2.73 16.57 0.68
C GLY A 209 4.11 16.19 0.17
N ARG A 210 4.56 16.84 -0.90
CA ARG A 210 5.89 16.64 -1.48
C ARG A 210 6.78 17.86 -1.24
N PHE A 211 7.27 18.00 -0.01
CA PHE A 211 8.07 19.16 0.41
C PHE A 211 9.59 18.94 0.36
N GLY A 212 10.04 17.87 -0.28
CA GLY A 212 11.45 17.54 -0.43
C GLY A 212 12.03 16.75 0.74
N ASN A 213 13.19 17.19 1.24
CA ASN A 213 13.92 16.49 2.30
C ASN A 213 13.22 16.65 3.66
N ILE A 214 12.41 15.67 4.04
CA ILE A 214 11.68 15.67 5.32
C ILE A 214 12.60 15.76 6.55
N TYR A 215 13.89 15.45 6.40
CA TYR A 215 14.86 15.51 7.49
C TYR A 215 15.45 16.90 7.71
N ASP A 216 15.22 17.83 6.78
CA ASP A 216 15.54 19.25 6.91
C ASP A 216 14.48 19.97 7.74
N PRO A 217 14.83 20.52 8.93
CA PRO A 217 13.88 21.26 9.77
C PRO A 217 13.24 22.46 9.09
N GLU A 218 13.86 23.03 8.05
CA GLU A 218 13.31 24.21 7.36
C GLU A 218 12.09 23.87 6.50
N VAL A 219 11.97 22.61 6.04
CA VAL A 219 10.77 22.14 5.33
C VAL A 219 9.51 22.33 6.17
N TRP A 220 9.57 22.00 7.46
CA TRP A 220 8.46 22.07 8.41
C TRP A 220 8.11 23.49 8.85
N LYS A 221 8.93 24.48 8.48
CA LYS A 221 8.71 25.91 8.72
C LYS A 221 8.32 26.66 7.45
N SER A 222 8.38 26.01 6.29
CA SER A 222 8.13 26.63 5.00
C SER A 222 6.67 27.06 4.84
N ASP A 223 6.45 28.15 4.10
CA ASP A 223 5.09 28.59 3.74
C ASP A 223 4.36 27.53 2.91
N ALA A 224 5.09 26.80 2.05
CA ALA A 224 4.54 25.69 1.27
C ALA A 224 3.90 24.63 2.19
N TYR A 225 4.59 24.21 3.25
CA TYR A 225 4.03 23.28 4.21
C TYR A 225 2.92 23.91 5.07
N LEU A 226 3.19 25.07 5.69
CA LEU A 226 2.27 25.68 6.66
C LEU A 226 0.91 26.06 6.04
N ASN A 227 0.89 26.44 4.76
CA ASN A 227 -0.33 26.79 4.06
C ASN A 227 -1.20 25.58 3.73
N PHE A 228 -0.60 24.39 3.51
CA PHE A 228 -1.32 23.22 3.00
C PHE A 228 -1.46 22.06 4.00
N LYS A 229 -0.68 22.01 5.08
CA LYS A 229 -0.67 20.89 6.03
C LYS A 229 -2.05 20.45 6.55
N HIS A 230 -2.97 21.40 6.73
CA HIS A 230 -4.30 21.16 7.27
C HIS A 230 -5.17 20.21 6.42
N ARG A 231 -4.82 20.02 5.15
CA ARG A 231 -5.56 19.17 4.21
C ARG A 231 -4.75 18.01 3.66
N MET A 232 -3.53 17.77 4.14
CA MET A 232 -2.66 16.72 3.62
C MET A 232 -2.64 15.49 4.54
N PRO A 233 -3.26 14.36 4.14
CA PRO A 233 -3.28 13.15 4.95
C PRO A 233 -1.90 12.47 5.00
N ILE A 234 -1.08 12.72 3.99
CA ILE A 234 0.18 12.01 3.72
C ILE A 234 1.25 13.00 3.25
N ILE A 235 2.49 12.75 3.66
CA ILE A 235 3.68 13.42 3.16
C ILE A 235 4.58 12.34 2.57
N SER A 236 4.87 12.48 1.28
CA SER A 236 5.72 11.52 0.58
C SER A 236 7.11 12.09 0.35
N SER A 237 8.12 11.25 0.56
CA SER A 237 9.52 11.56 0.32
C SER A 237 10.18 10.47 -0.52
N ASN A 238 11.23 10.80 -1.25
CA ASN A 238 11.97 9.80 -2.01
C ASN A 238 13.03 9.17 -1.10
N LEU A 239 12.97 7.85 -0.90
CA LEU A 239 13.88 7.15 0.01
C LEU A 239 15.35 7.37 -0.37
N ILE A 240 15.66 7.35 -1.66
CA ILE A 240 17.04 7.40 -2.17
C ILE A 240 17.55 8.84 -2.28
N ALA A 241 16.69 9.81 -2.62
CA ALA A 241 17.12 11.18 -2.81
C ALA A 241 17.59 11.85 -1.50
N TYR A 242 17.08 11.39 -0.35
CA TYR A 242 17.29 12.04 0.95
C TYR A 242 17.91 11.14 2.02
N ASN A 243 18.31 9.92 1.65
CA ASN A 243 19.09 9.04 2.51
C ASN A 243 20.33 8.55 1.76
N ASP A 244 21.42 8.34 2.49
CA ASP A 244 22.67 7.85 1.92
C ASP A 244 22.59 6.32 1.73
N ILE A 245 22.35 5.90 0.49
CA ILE A 245 22.26 4.49 0.11
C ILE A 245 23.53 3.71 0.44
N THR A 246 24.70 4.36 0.49
CA THR A 246 25.97 3.69 0.81
C THR A 246 26.02 3.21 2.26
N GLN A 247 25.12 3.73 3.10
CA GLN A 247 24.97 3.36 4.50
C GLN A 247 23.76 2.46 4.75
N PHE A 248 23.02 1.98 3.75
CA PHE A 248 21.81 1.17 3.97
C PHE A 248 22.12 -0.22 4.54
N PHE A 249 23.31 -0.75 4.24
CA PHE A 249 23.69 -2.10 4.58
C PHE A 249 25.06 -2.17 5.22
N ASP A 250 25.19 -3.00 6.25
CA ASP A 250 26.48 -3.45 6.75
C ASP A 250 26.91 -4.67 5.94
N PHE A 251 28.08 -4.58 5.31
CA PHE A 251 28.69 -5.68 4.59
C PHE A 251 29.33 -6.66 5.58
N LEU A 252 28.92 -7.92 5.53
CA LEU A 252 29.40 -8.99 6.42
C LEU A 252 30.60 -9.74 5.83
N VAL A 253 30.86 -9.52 4.54
CA VAL A 253 32.02 -10.02 3.78
C VAL A 253 32.64 -8.87 2.98
N PRO A 254 33.89 -8.99 2.50
CA PRO A 254 34.48 -8.04 1.56
C PRO A 254 33.60 -7.80 0.33
N LYS A 255 33.59 -6.56 -0.17
CA LYS A 255 32.77 -6.19 -1.34
C LYS A 255 33.27 -6.86 -2.62
N GLU A 256 34.58 -7.06 -2.69
CA GLU A 256 35.28 -7.73 -3.78
C GLU A 256 34.78 -9.17 -3.94
N ASP A 257 34.59 -9.89 -2.83
CA ASP A 257 34.07 -11.27 -2.83
C ASP A 257 32.62 -11.31 -3.34
N ILE A 258 31.79 -10.32 -2.99
CA ILE A 258 30.42 -10.18 -3.52
C ILE A 258 30.46 -9.92 -5.02
N ILE A 259 31.36 -9.05 -5.50
CA ILE A 259 31.44 -8.77 -6.93
C ILE A 259 31.86 -10.04 -7.68
N GLU A 260 32.91 -10.73 -7.22
CA GLU A 260 33.39 -11.96 -7.86
C GLU A 260 32.30 -13.05 -7.92
N GLU A 261 31.54 -13.23 -6.84
CA GLU A 261 30.52 -14.27 -6.73
C GLU A 261 29.25 -13.97 -7.55
N TYR A 262 28.81 -12.71 -7.64
CA TYR A 262 27.50 -12.33 -8.22
C TYR A 262 27.59 -11.67 -9.59
N VAL A 263 28.78 -11.25 -10.08
CA VAL A 263 28.92 -10.55 -11.38
C VAL A 263 28.42 -11.36 -12.58
N SER A 264 28.42 -12.70 -12.50
CA SER A 264 27.91 -13.55 -13.58
C SER A 264 26.40 -13.42 -13.78
N ASP A 265 25.65 -13.22 -12.69
CA ASP A 265 24.20 -12.99 -12.70
C ASP A 265 23.84 -11.51 -12.86
N TYR A 266 24.75 -10.61 -12.46
CA TYR A 266 24.60 -9.16 -12.52
C TYR A 266 25.80 -8.54 -13.26
N PRO A 267 25.81 -8.53 -14.61
CA PRO A 267 26.98 -8.13 -15.39
C PRO A 267 27.46 -6.68 -15.19
N GLU A 268 26.58 -5.80 -14.71
CA GLU A 268 26.90 -4.41 -14.39
C GLU A 268 27.50 -4.24 -13.00
N LEU A 269 27.55 -5.29 -12.17
CA LEU A 269 28.06 -5.25 -10.81
C LEU A 269 29.58 -5.05 -10.77
N SER A 270 30.01 -3.94 -10.18
CA SER A 270 31.41 -3.58 -9.95
C SER A 270 31.53 -2.75 -8.67
N MET A 271 32.77 -2.41 -8.27
CA MET A 271 32.96 -1.52 -7.11
C MET A 271 32.34 -0.14 -7.30
N ASP A 272 32.35 0.38 -8.54
CA ASP A 272 31.85 1.72 -8.84
C ASP A 272 30.31 1.76 -8.94
N THR A 273 29.70 0.64 -9.33
CA THR A 273 28.25 0.52 -9.59
C THR A 273 27.50 -0.21 -8.49
N LEU A 274 28.20 -0.74 -7.47
CA LEU A 274 27.65 -1.62 -6.43
C LEU A 274 26.30 -1.12 -5.88
N TYR A 275 26.24 0.13 -5.41
CA TYR A 275 25.04 0.66 -4.75
C TYR A 275 23.89 0.95 -5.73
N GLU A 276 24.19 1.20 -7.00
CA GLU A 276 23.17 1.34 -8.05
C GLU A 276 22.57 -0.03 -8.35
N VAL A 277 23.41 -1.03 -8.59
CA VAL A 277 22.98 -2.41 -8.88
C VAL A 277 22.25 -3.04 -7.69
N LEU A 278 22.57 -2.68 -6.45
CA LEU A 278 21.84 -3.14 -5.26
C LEU A 278 20.35 -2.76 -5.28
N ARG A 279 20.00 -1.58 -5.82
CA ARG A 279 18.62 -1.10 -5.89
C ARG A 279 17.92 -1.39 -7.21
N ASP A 280 18.69 -1.66 -8.27
CA ASP A 280 18.14 -1.95 -9.59
C ASP A 280 17.26 -3.22 -9.58
N ASN A 281 16.39 -3.31 -10.57
CA ASN A 281 15.39 -4.37 -10.68
C ASN A 281 14.60 -4.56 -9.37
N GLU A 282 14.16 -3.46 -8.76
CA GLU A 282 13.40 -3.48 -7.51
C GLU A 282 14.15 -4.22 -6.39
N TRP A 283 15.39 -3.81 -6.08
CA TRP A 283 16.17 -4.33 -4.93
C TRP A 283 16.43 -5.84 -4.90
N VAL A 284 16.32 -6.54 -6.03
CA VAL A 284 16.47 -8.01 -6.10
C VAL A 284 17.83 -8.47 -5.60
N LEU A 285 18.93 -7.80 -6.01
CA LEU A 285 20.28 -8.17 -5.55
C LEU A 285 20.43 -7.94 -4.05
N ALA A 286 19.96 -6.79 -3.53
CA ALA A 286 20.02 -6.52 -2.09
C ALA A 286 19.28 -7.59 -1.28
N ASN A 287 18.09 -8.02 -1.72
CA ASN A 287 17.36 -9.09 -1.05
C ASN A 287 18.15 -10.41 -1.05
N ARG A 288 18.70 -10.81 -2.20
CA ARG A 288 19.51 -12.03 -2.33
C ARG A 288 20.72 -12.02 -1.40
N LEU A 289 21.46 -10.91 -1.34
CA LEU A 289 22.62 -10.78 -0.46
C LEU A 289 22.28 -10.83 1.03
N ILE A 290 21.07 -10.41 1.43
CA ILE A 290 20.58 -10.57 2.80
C ILE A 290 20.28 -12.05 3.08
N GLU A 291 19.58 -12.73 2.17
CA GLU A 291 19.26 -14.16 2.29
C GLU A 291 20.52 -15.04 2.35
N ASP A 292 21.53 -14.69 1.56
CA ASP A 292 22.83 -15.37 1.53
C ASP A 292 23.77 -14.96 2.69
N GLY A 293 23.32 -14.06 3.59
CA GLY A 293 24.07 -13.63 4.77
C GLY A 293 25.32 -12.81 4.45
N LYS A 294 25.36 -12.15 3.28
CA LYS A 294 26.49 -11.33 2.81
C LYS A 294 26.39 -9.89 3.29
N ILE A 295 25.17 -9.39 3.45
CA ILE A 295 24.88 -8.06 3.99
C ILE A 295 23.75 -8.16 5.02
N LYS A 296 23.62 -7.13 5.87
CA LYS A 296 22.44 -6.92 6.72
C LYS A 296 22.00 -5.46 6.68
N VAL A 297 20.74 -5.20 6.98
CA VAL A 297 20.22 -3.84 7.18
C VAL A 297 21.01 -3.14 8.28
N SER A 298 21.45 -1.91 8.02
CA SER A 298 22.24 -1.12 8.96
C SER A 298 21.37 -0.38 10.00
N ASP A 299 22.00 0.01 11.12
CA ASP A 299 21.38 0.90 12.11
C ASP A 299 21.03 2.28 11.51
N TYR A 300 21.78 2.73 10.49
CA TYR A 300 21.50 3.98 9.80
C TYR A 300 20.12 3.95 9.15
N LEU A 301 19.81 2.97 8.31
CA LEU A 301 18.52 2.90 7.62
C LEU A 301 17.36 2.78 8.62
N ILE A 302 17.53 1.95 9.66
CA ILE A 302 16.55 1.82 10.75
C ILE A 302 16.32 3.17 11.44
N SER A 303 17.39 3.93 11.73
CA SER A 303 17.30 5.24 12.37
C SER A 303 16.57 6.28 11.51
N GLN A 304 16.75 6.24 10.19
CA GLN A 304 16.08 7.16 9.26
C GLN A 304 14.57 6.91 9.20
N MET A 305 14.14 5.64 9.20
CA MET A 305 12.72 5.30 9.24
C MET A 305 12.09 5.67 10.60
N LYS A 306 12.79 5.44 11.71
CA LYS A 306 12.35 5.91 13.05
C LYS A 306 12.26 7.44 13.13
N LYS A 307 13.18 8.17 12.49
CA LYS A 307 13.14 9.63 12.43
C LYS A 307 11.93 10.10 11.62
N ALA A 308 11.64 9.47 10.49
CA ALA A 308 10.46 9.77 9.69
C ALA A 308 9.16 9.51 10.47
N ASP A 309 9.08 8.39 11.19
CA ASP A 309 7.94 8.07 12.07
C ASP A 309 7.71 9.14 13.14
N ASN A 310 8.77 9.57 13.83
CA ASN A 310 8.70 10.64 14.83
C ASN A 310 8.23 11.97 14.22
N LEU A 311 8.72 12.33 13.02
CA LEU A 311 8.25 13.52 12.31
C LEU A 311 6.77 13.39 11.94
N GLY A 312 6.33 12.21 11.47
CA GLY A 312 4.94 11.94 11.14
C GLY A 312 4.04 12.12 12.36
N LYS A 313 4.48 11.65 13.52
CA LYS A 313 3.79 11.83 14.79
C LYS A 313 3.79 13.29 15.27
N GLU A 314 4.93 13.99 15.17
CA GLU A 314 5.08 15.38 15.58
C GLU A 314 4.19 16.32 14.77
N TYR A 315 4.11 16.10 13.46
CA TYR A 315 3.41 16.97 12.52
C TYR A 315 2.00 16.48 12.15
N GLY A 316 1.63 15.26 12.53
CA GLY A 316 0.28 14.71 12.33
C GLY A 316 0.03 14.16 10.92
N HIS A 317 1.04 13.53 10.31
CA HIS A 317 0.97 12.98 8.96
C HIS A 317 1.35 11.50 8.92
N LEU A 318 0.81 10.77 7.93
CA LEU A 318 1.42 9.54 7.46
C LEU A 318 2.59 9.87 6.53
N MET A 319 3.67 9.12 6.64
CA MET A 319 4.88 9.25 5.85
C MET A 319 4.95 8.12 4.85
N ARG A 320 5.13 8.44 3.58
CA ARG A 320 5.29 7.44 2.50
C ARG A 320 6.62 7.63 1.79
N PHE A 321 7.25 6.53 1.41
CA PHE A 321 8.52 6.56 0.70
C PHE A 321 8.41 5.95 -0.69
N TRP A 322 8.72 6.74 -1.71
CA TRP A 322 8.93 6.25 -3.08
C TRP A 322 10.27 5.52 -3.19
N ALA A 323 10.40 4.67 -4.21
CA ALA A 323 11.58 3.82 -4.42
C ALA A 323 11.92 2.96 -3.18
N SER A 324 10.91 2.61 -2.40
CA SER A 324 11.04 1.76 -1.23
C SER A 324 11.17 0.29 -1.65
N PRO A 325 12.02 -0.51 -0.97
CA PRO A 325 12.06 -1.94 -1.16
C PRO A 325 10.73 -2.61 -0.77
N ASP A 326 10.18 -3.44 -1.65
CA ASP A 326 9.01 -4.26 -1.35
C ASP A 326 9.45 -5.65 -0.88
N TYR A 327 10.18 -5.77 0.25
CA TYR A 327 10.65 -7.04 0.80
C TYR A 327 10.48 -7.12 2.31
N GLN A 328 10.43 -8.35 2.82
CA GLN A 328 10.22 -8.62 4.24
C GLN A 328 11.21 -7.89 5.14
N TRP A 329 12.50 -7.84 4.77
CA TRP A 329 13.52 -7.15 5.57
C TRP A 329 13.26 -5.65 5.73
N PHE A 330 12.61 -4.99 4.75
CA PHE A 330 12.24 -3.59 4.85
C PHE A 330 10.90 -3.41 5.57
N TRP A 331 9.95 -4.31 5.33
CA TRP A 331 8.71 -4.39 6.10
C TRP A 331 8.97 -4.61 7.60
N ASP A 332 10.03 -5.33 7.97
CA ASP A 332 10.46 -5.52 9.36
C ASP A 332 10.84 -4.21 10.05
N ILE A 333 11.41 -3.25 9.29
CA ILE A 333 11.74 -1.90 9.77
C ILE A 333 10.48 -1.05 9.91
N GLN A 334 9.55 -1.15 8.95
CA GLN A 334 8.39 -0.26 8.82
C GLN A 334 7.18 -0.69 9.66
N SER A 335 6.90 -1.99 9.75
CA SER A 335 5.70 -2.51 10.44
C SER A 335 5.58 -2.18 11.94
N PRO A 336 6.67 -1.93 12.70
CA PRO A 336 6.56 -1.42 14.06
C PRO A 336 6.22 0.09 14.14
N LEU A 337 6.28 0.82 13.03
CA LEU A 337 6.12 2.28 12.98
C LEU A 337 4.64 2.66 12.79
N THR A 338 4.21 3.73 13.47
CA THR A 338 2.79 4.13 13.51
C THR A 338 2.42 5.18 12.47
N ASN A 339 3.43 5.85 11.89
CA ASN A 339 3.27 6.94 10.95
C ASN A 339 4.08 6.75 9.66
N VAL A 340 4.70 5.59 9.43
CA VAL A 340 5.37 5.26 8.17
C VAL A 340 4.62 4.15 7.45
N MET A 341 4.29 4.37 6.19
CA MET A 341 3.56 3.42 5.36
C MET A 341 4.48 2.35 4.77
N ILE A 342 3.98 1.13 4.68
CA ILE A 342 4.55 0.04 3.90
C ILE A 342 3.96 0.10 2.49
N ASN A 343 4.78 0.40 1.50
CA ASN A 343 4.39 0.32 0.10
C ASN A 343 4.58 -1.12 -0.39
N THR A 344 3.61 -1.65 -1.12
CA THR A 344 3.74 -3.00 -1.66
C THR A 344 3.05 -3.18 -3.01
N ASN A 345 3.71 -3.92 -3.91
CA ASN A 345 3.09 -4.45 -5.11
C ASN A 345 2.40 -5.81 -4.84
N ARG A 346 2.43 -6.29 -3.58
CA ARG A 346 2.02 -7.66 -3.20
C ARG A 346 1.13 -7.65 -1.95
N PRO A 347 -0.08 -7.05 -2.01
CA PRO A 347 -0.95 -6.83 -0.84
C PRO A 347 -1.34 -8.13 -0.13
N GLU A 348 -1.54 -9.24 -0.84
CA GLU A 348 -1.81 -10.54 -0.22
C GLU A 348 -0.62 -11.06 0.61
N THR A 349 0.59 -10.94 0.06
CA THR A 349 1.82 -11.34 0.76
C THR A 349 2.05 -10.47 1.99
N LEU A 350 1.88 -9.15 1.86
CA LEU A 350 1.99 -8.22 2.98
C LEU A 350 0.94 -8.52 4.07
N ARG A 351 -0.31 -8.79 3.70
CA ARG A 351 -1.36 -9.20 4.64
C ARG A 351 -0.95 -10.45 5.42
N LYS A 352 -0.49 -11.51 4.73
CA LYS A 352 -0.04 -12.75 5.38
C LYS A 352 1.08 -12.48 6.38
N TYR A 353 2.05 -11.66 6.00
CA TYR A 353 3.14 -11.23 6.87
C TYR A 353 2.64 -10.48 8.12
N LEU A 354 1.78 -9.47 7.95
CA LEU A 354 1.26 -8.67 9.07
C LEU A 354 0.40 -9.50 10.03
N MET A 355 -0.44 -10.39 9.49
CA MET A 355 -1.25 -11.31 10.30
C MET A 355 -0.38 -12.28 11.10
N HIS A 356 0.65 -12.85 10.47
CA HIS A 356 1.59 -13.73 11.16
C HIS A 356 2.35 -13.00 12.28
N LYS A 357 2.80 -11.76 12.01
CA LYS A 357 3.49 -10.94 13.01
C LYS A 357 2.59 -10.60 14.20
N ALA A 358 1.33 -10.23 13.94
CA ALA A 358 0.34 -9.97 14.98
C ALA A 358 0.07 -11.23 15.83
N TYR A 359 -0.03 -12.40 15.19
CA TYR A 359 -0.19 -13.68 15.88
C TYR A 359 1.00 -13.97 16.81
N ILE A 360 2.24 -13.85 16.33
CA ILE A 360 3.45 -14.05 17.14
C ILE A 360 3.47 -13.10 18.34
N ALA A 361 3.16 -11.82 18.14
CA ALA A 361 3.16 -10.81 19.20
C ALA A 361 2.13 -11.10 20.32
N GLN A 362 1.01 -11.76 19.99
CA GLN A 362 -0.01 -12.17 20.97
C GLN A 362 0.35 -13.47 21.71
N HIS A 363 1.21 -14.32 21.13
CA HIS A 363 1.46 -15.68 21.61
C HIS A 363 2.90 -15.93 22.09
N THR A 364 3.78 -14.93 22.01
CA THR A 364 5.16 -15.00 22.52
C THR A 364 5.30 -14.09 23.74
N PRO A 365 5.64 -14.63 24.92
CA PRO A 365 5.70 -13.88 26.20
C PRO A 365 6.69 -12.73 26.25
#